data_AF-A0A9D3LXT5-F1
#
_entry.id   AF-A0A9D3LXT5-F1
#
_cell.length_a   1.000
_cell.length_b   1.000
_cell.length_c   1.000
_cell.angle_alpha   90.00
_cell.angle_beta   90.00
_cell.angle_gamma   90.00
#
_symmetry.space_group_name_H-M   'P 1'
#
loop_
_entity.id
_entity.type
_entity.pdbx_description
1 polymer ?
#
loop_
_entity_poly.entity_id
_entity_poly.type
_entity_poly.pdbx_seq_one_letter_code
_entity_poly.pdbx_strand_id
1 'polypeptide(L)'
;MDKLMEILNSMRNNSSEVDGQLTTFMEEAQNSTNSEEMLSQIMALFMVEGTKFRSLLLNMLQKDFTRRDELQQSDVEHWLGFITFLCEVFGIMRSSAGEPFRVLVCPIYTCLRELLESAEVKEDAVLCCSMELQSTGRLLEEQLPEMMTELLAAARDKMLCPSESQLTRSLLMEVIELHAHQWSPLEALTTQYYNRTIQKLTA
;
A
#
# COMPACT_ATOMS: atom_id res chain seq x y z
N MET A 1 21.48 8.59 2.90
CA MET A 1 21.36 9.83 2.11
C MET A 1 21.97 9.63 0.71
N ASP A 2 23.17 9.05 0.62
CA ASP A 2 23.86 8.81 -0.66
C ASP A 2 23.05 7.98 -1.66
N LYS A 3 22.41 6.89 -1.22
CA LYS A 3 21.66 5.98 -2.11
C LYS A 3 20.43 6.61 -2.78
N LEU A 4 19.65 7.44 -2.07
CA LEU A 4 18.51 8.17 -2.66
C LEU A 4 18.98 9.14 -3.76
N MET A 5 20.06 9.87 -3.50
CA MET A 5 20.62 10.81 -4.47
C MET A 5 21.26 10.08 -5.66
N GLU A 6 21.85 8.90 -5.45
CA GLU A 6 22.32 8.04 -6.54
C GLU A 6 21.17 7.59 -7.45
N ILE A 7 20.05 7.15 -6.88
CA ILE A 7 18.88 6.72 -7.65
C ILE A 7 18.30 7.91 -8.45
N LEU A 8 18.17 9.09 -7.82
CA LEU A 8 17.73 10.30 -8.51
C LEU A 8 18.69 10.72 -9.63
N ASN A 9 20.01 10.65 -9.40
CA ASN A 9 20.99 10.96 -10.45
C ASN A 9 20.93 9.93 -11.58
N SER A 10 20.69 8.66 -11.27
CA SER A 10 20.47 7.61 -12.27
C SER A 10 19.27 7.92 -13.16
N MET A 11 18.11 8.25 -12.58
CA MET A 11 16.91 8.64 -13.32
C MET A 11 17.14 9.83 -14.24
N ARG A 12 17.91 10.83 -13.78
CA ARG A 12 18.23 12.02 -14.58
C ARG A 12 19.09 11.70 -15.80
N ASN A 13 19.96 10.70 -15.69
CA ASN A 13 20.94 10.36 -16.72
C ASN A 13 20.47 9.21 -17.64
N ASN A 14 19.52 8.38 -17.18
CA ASN A 14 18.96 7.27 -17.95
C ASN A 14 17.43 7.22 -17.80
N SER A 15 16.71 7.93 -18.68
CA SER A 15 15.25 8.02 -18.65
C SER A 15 14.53 6.71 -19.01
N SER A 16 15.24 5.72 -19.58
CA SER A 16 14.64 4.47 -20.05
C SER A 16 14.26 3.48 -18.93
N GLU A 17 14.83 3.64 -17.73
CA GLU A 17 14.63 2.74 -16.58
C GLU A 17 13.89 3.43 -15.43
N VAL A 18 13.30 4.61 -15.67
CA VAL A 18 12.68 5.42 -14.62
C VAL A 18 11.61 4.65 -13.87
N ASP A 19 10.72 3.93 -14.55
CA ASP A 19 9.64 3.15 -13.91
C ASP A 19 10.19 2.17 -12.85
N GLY A 20 11.20 1.37 -13.18
CA GLY A 20 11.82 0.44 -12.21
C GLY A 20 12.56 1.15 -11.08
N GLN A 21 13.16 2.31 -11.34
CA GLN A 21 13.88 3.10 -10.35
C GLN A 21 12.95 3.82 -9.37
N LEU A 22 11.69 4.10 -9.75
CA LEU A 22 10.70 4.74 -8.88
C LEU A 22 10.32 3.84 -7.71
N THR A 23 10.14 2.54 -7.94
CA THR A 23 9.85 1.56 -6.87
C THR A 23 10.99 1.51 -5.86
N THR A 24 12.22 1.28 -6.33
CA THR A 24 13.41 1.24 -5.46
C THR A 24 13.62 2.56 -4.72
N PHE A 25 13.31 3.70 -5.35
CA PHE A 25 13.39 5.00 -4.70
C PHE A 25 12.43 5.10 -3.51
N MET A 26 11.18 4.67 -3.65
CA MET A 26 10.20 4.76 -2.56
C MET A 26 10.54 3.84 -1.39
N GLU A 27 10.96 2.59 -1.67
CA GLU A 27 11.43 1.65 -0.65
C GLU A 27 12.60 2.24 0.17
N GLU A 28 13.58 2.82 -0.52
CA GLU A 28 14.72 3.46 0.14
C GLU A 28 14.28 4.70 0.93
N ALA A 29 13.30 5.45 0.43
CA ALA A 29 12.80 6.65 1.08
C ALA A 29 12.06 6.33 2.39
N GLN A 30 11.27 5.25 2.42
CA GLN A 30 10.56 4.80 3.62
C GLN A 30 11.52 4.42 4.76
N ASN A 31 12.65 3.80 4.41
CA ASN A 31 13.67 3.36 5.37
C ASN A 31 14.56 4.50 5.89
N SER A 32 14.40 5.72 5.38
CA SER A 32 15.22 6.87 5.77
C SER A 32 14.57 7.68 6.91
N THR A 33 15.31 7.90 8.00
CA THR A 33 14.86 8.61 9.21
C THR A 33 14.58 10.12 9.04
N ASN A 34 14.93 10.71 7.89
CA ASN A 34 14.70 12.13 7.55
C ASN A 34 13.83 12.31 6.29
N SER A 35 13.00 11.31 5.97
CA SER A 35 12.38 11.16 4.66
C SER A 35 11.33 12.22 4.32
N GLU A 36 10.48 12.64 5.26
CA GLU A 36 9.32 13.49 4.93
C GLU A 36 9.71 14.85 4.32
N GLU A 37 10.63 15.57 4.95
CA GLU A 37 11.07 16.89 4.45
C GLU A 37 11.87 16.76 3.15
N MET A 38 12.75 15.75 3.08
CA MET A 38 13.54 15.46 1.87
C MET A 38 12.62 15.08 0.70
N LEU A 39 11.62 14.24 0.93
CA LEU A 39 10.66 13.85 -0.10
C LEU A 39 9.81 15.02 -0.55
N SER A 40 9.36 15.87 0.36
CA SER A 40 8.67 17.11 0.01
C SER A 40 9.53 17.99 -0.92
N GLN A 41 10.83 18.14 -0.60
CA GLN A 41 11.78 18.87 -1.45
C GLN A 41 11.98 18.19 -2.82
N ILE A 42 12.11 16.86 -2.87
CA ILE A 42 12.25 16.09 -4.11
C ILE A 42 11.00 16.26 -4.98
N MET A 43 9.80 16.17 -4.41
CA MET A 43 8.54 16.39 -5.12
C MET A 43 8.43 17.80 -5.70
N ALA A 44 8.97 18.79 -5.00
CA ALA A 44 8.93 20.18 -5.43
C ALA A 44 9.96 20.50 -6.51
N LEU A 45 11.16 19.94 -6.42
CA LEU A 45 12.33 20.41 -7.17
C LEU A 45 12.87 19.39 -8.18
N PHE A 46 12.66 18.09 -7.98
CA PHE A 46 13.24 17.07 -8.85
C PHE A 46 12.42 16.88 -10.13
N MET A 47 13.14 16.87 -11.25
CA MET A 47 12.58 16.66 -12.59
C MET A 47 13.49 15.76 -13.42
N VAL A 48 12.88 14.96 -14.27
CA VAL A 48 13.53 14.15 -15.31
C VAL A 48 12.98 14.60 -16.65
N GLU A 49 13.85 15.03 -17.56
CA GLU A 49 13.46 15.50 -18.90
C GLU A 49 12.32 16.55 -18.89
N GLY A 50 12.30 17.44 -17.90
CA GLY A 50 11.28 18.48 -17.75
C GLY A 50 9.97 18.03 -17.10
N THR A 51 9.84 16.75 -16.76
CA THR A 51 8.69 16.19 -16.04
C THR A 51 8.97 16.16 -14.54
N LYS A 52 8.05 16.69 -13.74
CA LYS A 52 8.16 16.65 -12.27
C LYS A 52 8.13 15.23 -11.74
N PHE A 53 8.92 14.95 -10.71
CA PHE A 53 8.99 13.64 -10.07
C PHE A 53 7.61 13.09 -9.68
N ARG A 54 6.79 13.94 -9.05
CA ARG A 54 5.41 13.62 -8.69
C ARG A 54 4.58 13.16 -9.88
N SER A 55 4.74 13.79 -11.04
CA SER A 55 3.98 13.43 -12.24
C SER A 55 4.45 12.10 -12.80
N LEU A 56 5.73 11.76 -12.70
CA LEU A 56 6.24 10.44 -13.08
C LEU A 56 5.62 9.33 -12.22
N LEU A 57 5.65 9.48 -10.89
CA LEU A 57 5.03 8.53 -9.96
C LEU A 57 3.53 8.34 -10.22
N LEU A 58 2.80 9.45 -10.35
CA LEU A 58 1.35 9.37 -10.60
C LEU A 58 1.03 8.76 -11.96
N ASN A 59 1.84 9.02 -12.99
CA ASN A 59 1.65 8.41 -14.31
C ASN A 59 1.90 6.90 -14.28
N MET A 60 2.94 6.46 -13.57
CA MET A 60 3.23 5.03 -13.39
C MET A 60 2.07 4.33 -12.66
N LEU A 61 1.66 4.87 -11.51
CA LEU A 61 0.51 4.35 -10.74
C LEU A 61 -0.77 4.32 -11.58
N GLN A 62 -1.02 5.36 -12.38
CA GLN A 62 -2.20 5.41 -13.23
C GLN A 62 -2.17 4.35 -14.34
N LYS A 63 -0.99 4.09 -14.94
CA LYS A 63 -0.80 3.07 -15.96
C LYS A 63 -1.10 1.68 -15.41
N ASP A 64 -0.59 1.36 -14.22
CA ASP A 64 -0.82 0.06 -13.59
C ASP A 64 -2.26 -0.08 -13.10
N PHE A 65 -2.82 0.97 -12.49
CA PHE A 65 -4.23 1.00 -12.07
C PHE A 65 -5.20 0.77 -13.23
N THR A 66 -4.91 1.34 -14.42
CA THR A 66 -5.76 1.18 -15.62
C THR A 66 -5.75 -0.26 -16.13
N ARG A 67 -4.68 -1.00 -15.88
CA ARG A 67 -4.49 -2.38 -16.35
C ARG A 67 -4.58 -3.43 -15.24
N ARG A 68 -4.99 -3.04 -14.02
CA ARG A 68 -4.99 -3.92 -12.84
C ARG A 68 -5.79 -5.21 -13.03
N ASP A 69 -6.89 -5.17 -13.78
CA ASP A 69 -7.70 -6.35 -14.10
C ASP A 69 -6.93 -7.35 -14.98
N GLU A 70 -6.10 -6.84 -15.91
CA GLU A 70 -5.18 -7.67 -16.71
C GLU A 70 -4.07 -8.25 -15.82
N LEU A 71 -3.45 -7.39 -15.00
CA LEU A 71 -2.36 -7.78 -14.10
C LEU A 71 -2.81 -8.87 -13.13
N GLN A 72 -3.98 -8.73 -12.51
CA GLN A 72 -4.56 -9.72 -11.61
C GLN A 72 -4.62 -11.11 -12.24
N GLN A 73 -4.86 -11.20 -13.56
CA GLN A 73 -5.00 -12.47 -14.28
C GLN A 73 -3.67 -12.98 -14.86
N SER A 74 -2.79 -12.07 -15.31
CA SER A 74 -1.58 -12.45 -16.06
C SER A 74 -0.30 -12.43 -15.23
N ASP A 75 -0.24 -11.60 -14.19
CA ASP A 75 0.96 -11.35 -13.38
C ASP A 75 0.57 -10.88 -11.97
N VAL A 76 0.24 -11.85 -11.12
CA VAL A 76 -0.23 -11.60 -9.75
C VAL A 76 0.84 -10.92 -8.89
N GLU A 77 2.11 -11.28 -9.05
CA GLU A 77 3.20 -10.68 -8.28
C GLU A 77 3.30 -9.19 -8.57
N HIS A 78 3.21 -8.82 -9.86
CA HIS A 78 3.15 -7.42 -10.26
C HIS A 78 1.88 -6.71 -9.76
N TRP A 79 0.72 -7.38 -9.80
CA TRP A 79 -0.52 -6.82 -9.28
C TRP A 79 -0.44 -6.51 -7.78
N LEU A 80 0.04 -7.45 -6.96
CA LEU A 80 0.24 -7.24 -5.52
C LEU A 80 1.28 -6.14 -5.26
N GLY A 81 2.41 -6.19 -5.96
CA GLY A 81 3.46 -5.18 -5.84
C GLY A 81 2.98 -3.78 -6.20
N PHE A 82 2.16 -3.64 -7.24
CA PHE A 82 1.51 -2.38 -7.59
C PHE A 82 0.62 -1.85 -6.45
N ILE A 83 -0.20 -2.70 -5.83
CA ILE A 83 -1.11 -2.27 -4.75
C ILE A 83 -0.33 -1.83 -3.51
N THR A 84 0.69 -2.59 -3.12
CA THR A 84 1.60 -2.21 -2.04
C THR A 84 2.27 -0.87 -2.34
N PHE A 85 2.86 -0.72 -3.52
CA PHE A 85 3.51 0.52 -3.93
C PHE A 85 2.54 1.72 -3.95
N LEU A 86 1.30 1.52 -4.39
CA LEU A 86 0.25 2.55 -4.35
C LEU A 86 -0.04 3.01 -2.91
N CYS A 87 -0.13 2.08 -1.97
CA CYS A 87 -0.35 2.37 -0.54
C CYS A 87 0.86 3.07 0.09
N GLU A 88 2.08 2.63 -0.21
CA GLU A 88 3.33 3.26 0.23
C GLU A 88 3.43 4.70 -0.25
N VAL A 89 3.18 4.94 -1.54
CA VAL A 89 3.17 6.28 -2.12
C VAL A 89 2.18 7.18 -1.38
N PHE A 90 0.98 6.69 -1.06
CA PHE A 90 0.00 7.47 -0.29
C PHE A 90 0.43 7.71 1.16
N GLY A 91 0.97 6.69 1.83
CA GLY A 91 1.47 6.76 3.20
C GLY A 91 2.61 7.76 3.36
N ILE A 92 3.44 7.93 2.33
CA ILE A 92 4.67 8.71 2.37
C ILE A 92 4.48 10.12 1.78
N MET A 93 3.83 10.24 0.63
CA MET A 93 3.81 11.50 -0.10
C MET A 93 2.91 12.55 0.57
N ARG A 94 3.44 13.78 0.69
CA ARG A 94 2.71 14.95 1.17
C ARG A 94 2.79 16.11 0.19
N SER A 95 1.72 16.89 0.12
CA SER A 95 1.71 18.18 -0.57
C SER A 95 2.54 19.21 0.18
N SER A 96 2.75 20.39 -0.41
CA SER A 96 3.43 21.50 0.29
C SER A 96 2.70 21.97 1.55
N ALA A 97 1.41 21.64 1.70
CA ALA A 97 0.62 21.92 2.89
C ALA A 97 0.70 20.80 3.95
N GLY A 98 1.46 19.73 3.70
CA GLY A 98 1.56 18.59 4.61
C GLY A 98 0.41 17.57 4.47
N GLU A 99 -0.49 17.76 3.49
CA GLU A 99 -1.65 16.88 3.28
C GLU A 99 -1.32 15.70 2.35
N PRO A 100 -1.91 14.50 2.56
CA PRO A 100 -1.77 13.36 1.66
C PRO A 100 -2.41 13.62 0.30
N PHE A 101 -1.99 12.86 -0.71
CA PHE A 101 -2.51 12.98 -2.08
C PHE A 101 -3.88 12.32 -2.22
N ARG A 102 -4.94 13.06 -1.90
CA ARG A 102 -6.34 12.57 -1.89
C ARG A 102 -6.79 11.89 -3.19
N VAL A 103 -6.17 12.20 -4.34
CA VAL A 103 -6.43 11.54 -5.63
C VAL A 103 -6.18 10.03 -5.60
N LEU A 104 -5.33 9.54 -4.68
CA LEU A 104 -4.98 8.12 -4.55
C LEU A 104 -5.98 7.33 -3.68
N VAL A 105 -6.83 8.01 -2.91
CA VAL A 105 -7.68 7.36 -1.90
C VAL A 105 -8.68 6.39 -2.55
N CYS A 106 -9.41 6.83 -3.58
CA CYS A 106 -10.37 5.95 -4.27
C CYS A 106 -9.69 4.77 -5.00
N PRO A 107 -8.58 4.97 -5.74
CA PRO A 107 -7.78 3.87 -6.27
C PRO A 107 -7.38 2.84 -5.21
N ILE A 108 -6.90 3.28 -4.05
CA ILE A 108 -6.49 2.37 -2.96
C ILE A 108 -7.68 1.55 -2.46
N TYR A 109 -8.81 2.19 -2.14
CA TYR A 109 -9.99 1.45 -1.68
C TYR A 109 -10.52 0.46 -2.73
N THR A 110 -10.41 0.80 -4.01
CA THR A 110 -10.78 -0.09 -5.12
C THR A 110 -9.91 -1.34 -5.08
N CYS A 111 -8.59 -1.17 -5.05
CA CYS A 111 -7.64 -2.28 -5.01
C CYS A 111 -7.75 -3.13 -3.73
N LEU A 112 -7.93 -2.51 -2.56
CA LEU A 112 -8.12 -3.24 -1.30
C LEU A 112 -9.39 -4.11 -1.32
N ARG A 113 -10.46 -3.64 -1.98
CA ARG A 113 -11.67 -4.44 -2.18
C ARG A 113 -11.44 -5.59 -3.15
N GLU A 114 -10.76 -5.34 -4.27
CA GLU A 114 -10.38 -6.37 -5.26
C GLU A 114 -9.52 -7.48 -4.61
N LEU A 115 -8.63 -7.15 -3.67
CA LEU A 115 -7.87 -8.14 -2.89
C LEU A 115 -8.77 -9.05 -2.05
N LEU A 116 -9.80 -8.49 -1.40
CA LEU A 116 -10.75 -9.27 -0.61
C LEU A 116 -11.65 -10.15 -1.49
N GLU A 117 -12.01 -9.67 -2.68
CA GLU A 117 -12.86 -10.37 -3.63
C GLU A 117 -12.12 -11.42 -4.46
N SER A 118 -10.78 -11.42 -4.46
CA SER A 118 -9.96 -12.35 -5.23
C SER A 118 -10.21 -13.80 -4.84
N ALA A 119 -10.66 -14.59 -5.82
CA ALA A 119 -10.93 -16.01 -5.67
C ALA A 119 -9.71 -16.90 -6.00
N GLU A 120 -8.77 -16.40 -6.78
CA GLU A 120 -7.65 -17.18 -7.34
C GLU A 120 -6.41 -17.17 -6.45
N VAL A 121 -6.09 -16.03 -5.86
CA VAL A 121 -4.91 -15.82 -4.99
C VAL A 121 -5.31 -15.44 -3.58
N LYS A 122 -6.07 -16.34 -2.96
CA LYS A 122 -6.84 -16.08 -1.73
C LYS A 122 -6.00 -15.59 -0.56
N GLU A 123 -5.01 -16.37 -0.14
CA GLU A 123 -4.28 -16.07 1.10
C GLU A 123 -3.28 -14.93 0.91
N ASP A 124 -2.55 -14.90 -0.21
CA ASP A 124 -1.59 -13.82 -0.51
C ASP A 124 -2.29 -12.47 -0.68
N ALA A 125 -3.45 -12.43 -1.36
CA ALA A 125 -4.22 -11.19 -1.51
C ALA A 125 -4.77 -10.69 -0.16
N VAL A 126 -5.26 -11.59 0.69
CA VAL A 126 -5.73 -11.22 2.04
C VAL A 126 -4.57 -10.76 2.92
N LEU A 127 -3.40 -11.41 2.82
CA LEU A 127 -2.20 -11.00 3.54
C LEU A 127 -1.77 -9.60 3.12
N CYS A 128 -1.69 -9.33 1.81
CA CYS A 128 -1.42 -8.00 1.28
C CYS A 128 -2.42 -6.97 1.81
N CYS A 129 -3.73 -7.23 1.68
CA CYS A 129 -4.79 -6.34 2.17
C CYS A 129 -4.63 -6.04 3.67
N SER A 130 -4.32 -7.07 4.48
CA SER A 130 -4.07 -6.92 5.91
C SER A 130 -2.87 -6.03 6.19
N MET A 131 -1.73 -6.29 5.56
CA MET A 131 -0.51 -5.49 5.74
C MET A 131 -0.74 -4.02 5.35
N GLU A 132 -1.39 -3.77 4.22
CA GLU A 132 -1.66 -2.41 3.76
C GLU A 132 -2.63 -1.66 4.67
N LEU A 133 -3.66 -2.33 5.21
CA LEU A 133 -4.58 -1.72 6.19
C LEU A 133 -3.90 -1.45 7.52
N GLN A 134 -3.01 -2.33 8.00
CA GLN A 134 -2.23 -2.07 9.21
C GLN A 134 -1.29 -0.86 9.04
N SER A 135 -0.73 -0.67 7.84
CA SER A 135 0.19 0.42 7.52
C SER A 135 -0.52 1.76 7.26
N THR A 136 -1.59 1.75 6.47
CA THR A 136 -2.21 2.97 5.89
C THR A 136 -3.68 3.16 6.27
N GLY A 137 -4.31 2.20 6.95
CA GLY A 137 -5.74 2.18 7.23
C GLY A 137 -6.25 3.43 7.96
N ARG A 138 -5.50 3.90 8.96
CA ARG A 138 -5.82 5.16 9.66
C ARG A 138 -5.89 6.34 8.71
N LEU A 139 -4.85 6.51 7.90
CA LEU A 139 -4.74 7.64 6.98
C LEU A 139 -5.87 7.60 5.94
N LEU A 140 -6.21 6.41 5.44
CA LEU A 140 -7.33 6.22 4.52
C LEU A 140 -8.67 6.59 5.16
N GLU A 141 -8.93 6.10 6.39
CA GLU A 141 -10.18 6.38 7.11
C GLU A 141 -10.34 7.88 7.41
N GLU A 142 -9.25 8.57 7.76
CA GLU A 142 -9.24 10.03 7.95
C GLU A 142 -9.65 10.78 6.66
N GLN A 143 -9.35 10.24 5.47
CA GLN A 143 -9.72 10.86 4.20
C GLN A 143 -11.14 10.55 3.74
N LEU A 144 -11.61 9.29 3.89
CA LEU A 144 -12.92 8.81 3.44
C LEU A 144 -13.47 7.69 4.35
N PRO A 145 -14.06 8.03 5.52
CA PRO A 145 -14.48 7.03 6.51
C PRO A 145 -15.61 6.11 6.05
N GLU A 146 -16.48 6.57 5.15
CA GLU A 146 -17.56 5.75 4.59
C GLU A 146 -17.01 4.57 3.78
N MET A 147 -15.94 4.78 3.00
CA MET A 147 -15.30 3.70 2.25
C MET A 147 -14.60 2.69 3.16
N MET A 148 -14.02 3.14 4.29
CA MET A 148 -13.48 2.22 5.29
C MET A 148 -14.58 1.34 5.90
N THR A 149 -15.74 1.93 6.18
CA THR A 149 -16.89 1.19 6.72
C THR A 149 -17.34 0.09 5.77
N GLU A 150 -17.44 0.39 4.47
CA GLU A 150 -17.78 -0.61 3.45
C GLU A 150 -16.70 -1.69 3.29
N LEU A 151 -15.42 -1.29 3.30
CA LEU A 151 -14.31 -2.24 3.16
C LEU A 151 -14.28 -3.23 4.34
N LEU A 152 -14.49 -2.75 5.56
CA LEU A 152 -14.58 -3.61 6.75
C LEU A 152 -15.84 -4.48 6.75
N ALA A 153 -16.92 -4.06 6.09
CA ALA A 153 -18.08 -4.94 5.86
C ALA A 153 -17.69 -6.10 4.93
N ALA A 154 -17.02 -5.82 3.81
CA ALA A 154 -16.51 -6.85 2.90
C ALA A 154 -15.52 -7.81 3.59
N ALA A 155 -14.64 -7.29 4.46
CA ALA A 155 -13.73 -8.11 5.26
C ALA A 155 -14.48 -9.06 6.20
N ARG A 156 -15.55 -8.58 6.87
CA ARG A 156 -16.40 -9.42 7.73
C ARG A 156 -17.13 -10.50 6.93
N ASP A 157 -17.72 -10.13 5.80
CA ASP A 157 -18.44 -11.06 4.94
C ASP A 157 -17.51 -12.18 4.43
N LYS A 158 -16.28 -11.83 4.02
CA LYS A 158 -15.25 -12.80 3.66
C LYS A 158 -14.88 -13.69 4.83
N MET A 159 -14.53 -13.12 5.98
CA MET A 159 -14.11 -13.88 7.18
C MET A 159 -15.18 -14.90 7.62
N LEU A 160 -16.46 -14.54 7.53
CA LEU A 160 -17.59 -15.39 7.90
C LEU A 160 -17.91 -16.46 6.84
N CYS A 161 -17.38 -16.35 5.63
CA CYS A 161 -17.59 -17.35 4.59
C CYS A 161 -17.02 -18.72 5.03
N PRO A 162 -17.81 -19.81 4.98
CA PRO A 162 -17.35 -21.13 5.46
C PRO A 162 -16.15 -21.70 4.69
N SER A 163 -15.96 -21.28 3.43
CA SER A 163 -14.88 -21.78 2.56
C SER A 163 -13.51 -21.14 2.82
N GLU A 164 -13.43 -20.07 3.61
CA GLU A 164 -12.15 -19.43 3.89
C GLU A 164 -11.27 -20.30 4.79
N SER A 165 -9.97 -20.03 4.81
CA SER A 165 -9.01 -20.75 5.63
C SER A 165 -8.93 -20.20 7.06
N GLN A 166 -8.16 -20.86 7.92
CA GLN A 166 -7.86 -20.30 9.25
C GLN A 166 -6.98 -19.05 9.14
N LEU A 167 -6.04 -19.04 8.19
CA LEU A 167 -5.13 -17.91 7.97
C LEU A 167 -5.90 -16.65 7.56
N THR A 168 -6.77 -16.76 6.55
CA THR A 168 -7.64 -15.66 6.12
C THR A 168 -8.47 -15.11 7.28
N ARG A 169 -9.04 -15.99 8.11
CA ARG A 169 -9.83 -15.55 9.27
C ARG A 169 -8.99 -14.84 10.32
N SER A 170 -7.79 -15.35 10.61
CA SER A 170 -6.88 -14.72 11.56
C SER A 170 -6.42 -13.33 11.10
N LEU A 171 -6.03 -13.19 9.84
CA LEU A 171 -5.60 -11.92 9.26
C LEU A 171 -6.73 -10.87 9.30
N LEU A 172 -7.93 -11.23 8.85
CA LEU A 172 -9.06 -10.30 8.82
C LEU A 172 -9.56 -9.95 10.22
N MET A 173 -9.53 -10.89 11.17
CA MET A 173 -9.89 -10.61 12.57
C MET A 173 -8.90 -9.62 13.21
N GLU A 174 -7.60 -9.77 12.96
CA GLU A 174 -6.58 -8.84 13.44
C GLU A 174 -6.84 -7.41 12.95
N VAL A 175 -7.12 -7.24 11.65
CA VAL A 175 -7.47 -5.94 11.07
C VAL A 175 -8.73 -5.35 11.68
N ILE A 176 -9.78 -6.16 11.89
CA ILE A 176 -11.04 -5.71 12.50
C ILE A 176 -10.81 -5.26 13.95
N GLU A 177 -10.01 -6.00 14.72
CA GLU A 177 -9.65 -5.59 16.08
C GLU A 177 -8.78 -4.33 16.08
N LEU A 178 -7.85 -4.20 15.14
CA LEU A 178 -7.02 -3.01 15.00
C LEU A 178 -7.88 -1.77 14.69
N HIS A 179 -8.86 -1.90 13.80
CA HIS A 179 -9.84 -0.83 13.54
C HIS A 179 -10.67 -0.50 14.78
N ALA A 180 -11.16 -1.51 15.51
CA ALA A 180 -11.88 -1.31 16.77
C ALA A 180 -11.02 -0.61 17.83
N HIS A 181 -9.70 -0.79 17.75
CA HIS A 181 -8.70 -0.10 18.55
C HIS A 181 -8.22 1.24 17.90
N GLN A 182 -9.01 1.82 16.99
CA GLN A 182 -8.74 3.10 16.32
C GLN A 182 -7.37 3.15 15.64
N TRP A 183 -6.97 2.05 15.01
CA TRP A 183 -5.66 1.87 14.37
C TRP A 183 -4.46 2.10 15.28
N SER A 184 -4.66 2.03 16.60
CA SER A 184 -3.57 2.06 17.56
C SER A 184 -3.09 0.64 17.83
N PRO A 185 -1.81 0.44 18.23
CA PRO A 185 -1.28 -0.89 18.50
C PRO A 185 -2.18 -1.67 19.46
N LEU A 186 -2.46 -2.92 19.09
CA LEU A 186 -3.23 -3.84 19.93
C LEU A 186 -2.48 -4.12 21.24
N GLU A 187 -3.22 -4.60 22.25
CA GLU A 187 -2.61 -5.03 23.50
C GLU A 187 -1.57 -6.13 23.29
N ALA A 188 -0.57 -6.21 24.17
CA ALA A 188 0.57 -7.11 24.00
C ALA A 188 0.16 -8.59 23.88
N LEU A 189 -0.85 -9.02 24.65
CA LEU A 189 -1.35 -10.40 24.60
C LEU A 189 -2.08 -10.69 23.28
N THR A 190 -2.86 -9.74 22.79
CA THR A 190 -3.56 -9.83 21.50
C THR A 190 -2.56 -9.89 20.34
N THR A 191 -1.56 -9.00 20.35
CA THR A 191 -0.46 -9.01 19.38
C THR A 191 0.29 -10.34 19.40
N GLN A 192 0.60 -10.87 20.59
CA GLN A 192 1.27 -12.17 20.73
C GLN A 192 0.41 -13.31 20.19
N TYR A 193 -0.90 -13.27 20.39
CA TYR A 193 -1.84 -14.26 19.86
C TYR A 193 -1.79 -14.30 18.33
N TYR A 194 -1.92 -13.14 17.66
CA TYR A 194 -1.88 -13.06 16.20
C TYR A 194 -0.53 -13.48 15.64
N ASN A 195 0.58 -12.95 16.17
CA ASN A 195 1.92 -13.34 15.77
C ASN A 195 2.13 -14.86 15.83
N ARG A 196 1.77 -15.49 16.96
CA ARG A 196 1.91 -16.95 17.12
C ARG A 196 0.99 -17.73 16.19
N THR A 197 -0.24 -17.26 16.00
CA THR A 197 -1.24 -17.96 15.19
C THR A 197 -0.89 -17.89 13.71
N ILE A 198 -0.60 -16.69 13.20
CA ILE A 198 -0.20 -16.47 11.80
C ILE A 198 1.09 -17.23 11.51
N GLN A 199 2.12 -17.10 12.35
CA GLN A 199 3.38 -17.83 12.17
C GLN A 199 3.17 -19.35 12.07
N LYS A 200 2.25 -19.92 12.86
CA LYS A 200 1.91 -21.34 12.80
C LYS A 200 1.18 -21.73 11.52
N LEU A 201 0.38 -20.83 10.95
CA LEU A 201 -0.44 -21.08 9.76
C LEU A 201 0.34 -20.85 8.46
N THR A 202 1.46 -20.13 8.51
CA THR A 202 2.35 -19.86 7.36
C THR A 202 3.60 -20.75 7.33
N ALA A 203 3.77 -21.65 8.30
CA ALA A 203 4.91 -22.58 8.42
C ALA A 203 4.60 -23.95 7.80
#